data_AF-A0A1Y5FX06-F1
#
_entry.id   AF-A0A1Y5FX06-F1
#
_cell.length_a   1.000
_cell.length_b   1.000
_cell.length_c   1.000
_cell.angle_alpha   90.00
_cell.angle_beta   90.00
_cell.angle_gamma   90.00
#
_symmetry.space_group_name_H-M   'P 1'
#
loop_
_entity.id
_entity.type
_entity.pdbx_description
1 polymer ?
#
loop_
_entity_poly.entity_id
_entity_poly.type
_entity_poly.pdbx_seq_one_letter_code
_entity_poly.pdbx_strand_id
1 'polypeptide(L)'
;MENTGIDSTIDNPLIEKKDEKQSLTFFEVLGSTFAAAIGVQSKENKNRDFSQGKPLHFIFSGIIFATVFVVSVVAVVRAVLSSVA
;
A
#
# COMPACT_ATOMS: atom_id res chain seq x y z
N MET A 1 30.86 43.98 39.99
CA MET A 1 29.61 43.68 39.26
C MET A 1 29.78 42.29 38.69
N GLU A 2 29.46 41.28 39.49
CA GLU A 2 29.35 39.89 39.06
C GLU A 2 28.10 39.35 39.75
N ASN A 3 27.10 38.94 38.96
CA ASN A 3 26.09 37.93 39.32
C ASN A 3 25.26 37.62 38.06
N THR A 4 25.60 36.56 37.32
CA THR A 4 24.95 35.23 37.27
C THR A 4 23.59 35.17 36.57
N GLY A 5 23.52 34.27 35.60
CA GLY A 5 22.40 33.33 35.48
C GLY A 5 21.20 33.82 34.68
N ILE A 6 21.25 33.65 33.36
CA ILE A 6 20.07 33.21 32.61
C ILE A 6 20.52 32.00 31.77
N ASP A 7 20.06 30.85 32.24
CA ASP A 7 20.16 29.52 31.67
C ASP A 7 19.06 29.30 30.62
N SER A 8 19.42 28.48 29.63
CA SER A 8 18.61 27.62 28.75
C SER A 8 17.33 28.16 28.10
N THR A 9 17.00 27.55 26.94
CA THR A 9 15.62 27.37 26.44
C THR A 9 15.25 28.31 25.27
N ILE A 10 15.51 27.75 24.07
CA ILE A 10 14.64 27.73 22.86
C ILE A 10 15.00 28.70 21.73
N ASP A 11 16.04 28.35 20.97
CA ASP A 11 16.03 28.54 19.52
C ASP A 11 15.08 27.48 18.91
N ASN A 12 13.79 27.79 18.82
CA ASN A 12 12.85 27.00 18.03
C ASN A 12 12.46 27.80 16.80
N PRO A 13 13.25 27.73 15.71
CA PRO A 13 12.75 28.16 14.41
C PRO A 13 11.73 27.12 13.95
N LEU A 14 10.48 27.57 13.88
CA LEU A 14 9.35 26.86 13.30
C LEU A 14 9.73 26.46 11.87
N ILE A 15 9.86 25.14 11.67
CA ILE A 15 9.73 24.36 10.44
C ILE A 15 9.36 25.15 9.17
N GLU A 16 10.23 25.11 8.16
CA GLU A 16 9.80 24.98 6.77
C GLU A 16 10.44 23.72 6.18
N LYS A 17 9.72 22.59 6.27
CA LYS A 17 10.08 21.38 5.54
C LYS A 17 9.70 21.64 4.09
N LYS A 18 10.66 22.15 3.32
CA LYS A 18 10.51 22.36 1.87
C LYS A 18 10.45 20.97 1.23
N ASP A 19 9.25 20.52 0.90
CA ASP A 19 9.04 19.30 0.12
C ASP A 19 9.56 19.55 -1.31
N GLU A 20 10.86 19.29 -1.51
CA GLU A 20 11.38 19.02 -2.84
C GLU A 20 10.71 17.73 -3.32
N LYS A 21 9.73 17.86 -4.22
CA LYS A 21 9.17 16.72 -4.96
C LYS A 21 10.27 16.12 -5.82
N GLN A 22 11.07 15.25 -5.23
CA GLN A 22 12.00 14.40 -5.95
C GLN A 22 11.19 13.57 -6.94
N SER A 23 11.52 13.69 -8.22
CA SER A 23 10.83 12.95 -9.27
C SER A 23 11.00 11.45 -9.00
N LEU A 24 9.87 10.75 -8.92
CA LEU A 24 9.88 9.30 -8.72
C LEU A 24 10.69 8.65 -9.83
N THR A 25 11.66 7.86 -9.41
CA THR A 25 12.48 7.08 -10.34
C THR A 25 11.63 6.03 -11.03
N PHE A 26 12.01 5.63 -12.24
CA PHE A 26 11.33 4.55 -12.97
C PHE A 26 11.21 3.26 -12.12
N PHE A 27 12.23 2.99 -11.31
CA PHE A 27 12.24 1.86 -10.39
C PHE A 27 11.27 2.00 -9.22
N GLU A 28 11.03 3.21 -8.69
CA GLU A 28 9.96 3.46 -7.70
C GLU A 28 8.57 3.28 -8.31
N VAL A 29 8.39 3.71 -9.56
CA VAL A 29 7.12 3.53 -10.28
C VAL A 29 6.85 2.04 -10.51
N LEU A 30 7.87 1.28 -10.92
CA LEU A 30 7.76 -0.18 -11.06
C LEU A 30 7.48 -0.85 -9.71
N GLY A 31 8.21 -0.47 -8.67
CA GLY A 31 8.01 -0.96 -7.30
C GLY A 31 6.60 -0.68 -6.77
N SER A 32 6.06 0.51 -7.04
CA SER A 32 4.69 0.90 -6.72
C SER A 32 3.66 0.08 -7.48
N THR A 33 3.91 -0.19 -8.76
CA THR A 33 3.04 -1.01 -9.62
C THR A 33 2.94 -2.45 -9.11
N PHE A 34 4.06 -3.02 -8.65
CA PHE A 34 4.07 -4.34 -8.01
C PHE A 34 3.40 -4.33 -6.63
N ALA A 35 3.63 -3.31 -5.80
CA ALA A 35 2.97 -3.19 -4.49
C ALA A 35 1.45 -3.02 -4.63
N ALA A 36 1.00 -2.35 -5.69
CA ALA A 36 -0.42 -2.20 -6.02
C ALA A 36 -1.05 -3.51 -6.52
N ALA A 37 -0.33 -4.33 -7.28
CA ALA A 37 -0.82 -5.64 -7.74
C ALA A 37 -1.00 -6.66 -6.60
N ILE A 38 -0.29 -6.48 -5.49
CA ILE A 38 -0.33 -7.37 -4.31
C ILE A 38 -1.52 -7.09 -3.38
N GLY A 39 -2.21 -5.96 -3.53
CA GLY A 39 -3.39 -5.68 -2.70
C GLY A 39 -3.03 -5.18 -1.30
N VAL A 40 -2.64 -3.92 -1.22
CA VAL A 40 -2.62 -3.18 0.05
C VAL A 40 -4.05 -2.70 0.33
N GLN A 41 -4.81 -3.50 1.07
CA GLN A 41 -6.00 -2.97 1.72
C GLN A 41 -5.55 -2.01 2.81
N SER A 42 -5.84 -0.73 2.61
CA SER A 42 -5.51 0.32 3.57
C SER A 42 -6.12 0.01 4.94
N LYS A 43 -5.44 0.45 6.00
CA LYS A 43 -5.92 0.27 7.39
C LYS A 43 -7.31 0.86 7.61
N GLU A 44 -7.68 1.87 6.82
CA GLU A 44 -9.00 2.48 6.75
C GLU A 44 -10.07 1.49 6.22
N ASN A 45 -9.79 0.84 5.09
CA ASN A 45 -10.68 -0.20 4.53
C ASN A 45 -10.88 -1.32 5.53
N LYS A 46 -9.79 -1.77 6.16
CA LYS A 46 -9.86 -2.76 7.24
C LYS A 46 -10.68 -2.26 8.43
N ASN A 47 -10.55 -1.02 8.88
CA ASN A 47 -11.30 -0.57 10.05
C ASN A 47 -12.81 -0.48 9.77
N ARG A 48 -13.21 -0.06 8.57
CA ARG A 48 -14.61 0.01 8.15
C ARG A 48 -15.23 -1.38 7.94
N ASP A 49 -14.51 -2.24 7.24
CA ASP A 49 -14.96 -3.59 6.87
C ASP A 49 -15.03 -4.52 8.10
N PHE A 50 -14.21 -4.24 9.12
CA PHE A 50 -14.16 -5.00 10.37
C PHE A 50 -14.93 -4.35 11.53
N SER A 51 -15.28 -3.05 11.46
CA SER A 51 -16.15 -2.40 12.46
C SER A 51 -17.64 -2.58 12.16
N GLN A 52 -18.03 -2.73 10.89
CA GLN A 52 -19.45 -2.84 10.51
C GLN A 52 -19.85 -4.20 9.91
N GLY A 53 -18.88 -5.04 9.54
CA GLY A 53 -19.11 -6.33 8.87
C GLY A 53 -18.49 -7.53 9.59
N LYS A 54 -19.05 -8.72 9.37
CA LYS A 54 -18.41 -9.99 9.78
C LYS A 54 -17.23 -10.27 8.83
N PRO A 55 -15.98 -10.38 9.33
CA PRO A 55 -14.78 -10.64 8.49
C PRO A 55 -14.90 -11.86 7.57
N LEU A 56 -15.80 -12.78 7.91
CA LEU A 56 -16.06 -14.00 7.16
C LEU A 56 -16.49 -13.74 5.70
N HIS A 57 -17.24 -12.67 5.42
CA HIS A 57 -17.66 -12.35 4.05
C HIS A 57 -16.48 -11.95 3.14
N PHE A 58 -15.46 -11.28 3.70
CA PHE A 58 -14.24 -10.92 2.97
C PHE A 58 -13.37 -12.14 2.67
N ILE A 59 -13.40 -13.15 3.54
CA ILE A 59 -12.69 -14.41 3.31
C ILE A 59 -13.38 -15.19 2.18
N PHE A 60 -14.71 -15.29 2.22
CA PHE A 60 -15.47 -15.96 1.16
C PHE A 60 -15.29 -15.26 -0.20
N SER A 61 -15.34 -13.93 -0.26
CA SER A 61 -15.12 -13.21 -1.51
C SER A 61 -13.70 -13.42 -2.03
N GLY A 62 -12.69 -13.44 -1.16
CA GLY A 62 -11.30 -13.76 -1.52
C GLY A 62 -11.15 -15.18 -2.10
N ILE A 63 -11.81 -16.17 -1.50
CA ILE A 63 -11.78 -17.56 -1.99
C ILE A 63 -12.45 -17.69 -3.36
N ILE A 64 -13.61 -17.07 -3.53
CA ILE A 64 -14.33 -17.07 -4.82
C ILE A 64 -13.47 -16.40 -5.89
N PHE A 65 -12.92 -15.22 -5.58
CA PHE A 65 -12.03 -14.48 -6.47
C PHE A 65 -10.81 -15.31 -6.88
N ALA A 66 -10.11 -15.92 -5.91
CA ALA A 66 -8.94 -16.75 -6.18
C ALA A 66 -9.29 -17.97 -7.05
N THR A 67 -10.45 -18.59 -6.80
CA THR A 67 -10.91 -19.74 -7.59
C THR A 67 -11.15 -19.36 -9.04
N VAL A 68 -11.88 -18.26 -9.28
CA VAL A 68 -12.13 -17.72 -10.62
C VAL A 68 -10.82 -17.35 -11.32
N PHE A 69 -9.89 -16.71 -10.60
CA PHE A 69 -8.58 -16.33 -11.13
C PHE A 69 -7.79 -17.55 -11.62
N VAL A 70 -7.69 -18.60 -10.81
CA VAL A 70 -6.97 -19.84 -11.17
C VAL A 70 -7.62 -20.51 -12.38
N VAL A 71 -8.95 -20.65 -12.39
CA VAL A 71 -9.66 -21.24 -13.53
C VAL A 71 -9.40 -20.45 -14.81
N SER A 72 -9.38 -19.12 -14.71
CA SER A 72 -9.10 -18.24 -15.85
C SER A 72 -7.70 -18.46 -16.41
N VAL A 73 -6.68 -18.53 -15.54
CA VAL A 73 -5.30 -18.82 -15.96
C VAL A 73 -5.20 -20.20 -16.63
N VAL A 74 -5.83 -21.23 -16.04
CA VAL A 74 -5.85 -22.58 -16.62
C VAL A 74 -6.52 -22.58 -17.99
N ALA A 75 -7.65 -21.90 -18.15
CA ALA A 75 -8.36 -21.80 -19.42
C ALA A 75 -7.48 -21.14 -20.50
N VAL A 76 -6.79 -20.05 -20.17
CA VAL A 76 -5.85 -19.38 -21.08
C VAL A 76 -4.71 -20.30 -21.48
N VAL A 77 -4.08 -20.98 -20.52
CA VAL A 77 -2.99 -21.92 -20.80
C VAL A 77 -3.45 -23.03 -21.73
N ARG A 78 -4.63 -23.60 -21.47
CA ARG A 78 -5.20 -24.63 -22.32
C ARG A 78 -5.51 -24.12 -23.72
N ALA A 79 -6.08 -22.92 -23.85
CA ALA A 79 -6.34 -22.30 -25.15
C ALA A 79 -5.05 -22.10 -25.96
N VAL A 80 -3.97 -21.66 -25.30
CA VAL A 80 -2.66 -21.50 -25.94
C VAL A 80 -2.10 -22.85 -26.39
N LEU A 81 -2.13 -23.88 -25.54
CA LEU A 81 -1.65 -25.21 -25.90
C LEU A 81 -2.47 -25.84 -27.04
N SER A 82 -3.78 -25.63 -27.05
CA SER A 82 -4.65 -26.08 -28.14
C SER A 82 -4.49 -25.28 -29.44
N SER A 83 -3.99 -24.05 -29.39
CA SER A 83 -3.71 -23.25 -30.59
C SER A 83 -2.43 -23.66 -31.31
N VAL A 84 -1.53 -24.37 -30.61
CA VAL A 84 -0.21 -24.79 -31.13
C VAL A 84 -0.16 -26.27 -31.48
N ALA A 85 -1.14 -27.05 -31.02
CA ALA A 85 -1.35 -28.46 -31.34
C ALA A 85 -2.16 -28.62 -32.64
#